data_AF-H3BHX3-F1
#
_entry.id   AF-H3BHX3-F1
#
_cell.length_a   1.000
_cell.length_b   1.000
_cell.length_c   1.000
_cell.angle_alpha   90.00
_cell.angle_beta   90.00
_cell.angle_gamma   90.00
#
_symmetry.space_group_name_H-M   'P 1'
#
loop_
_entity.id
_entity.type
_entity.pdbx_description
1 polymer ?
#
loop_
_entity_poly.entity_id
_entity_poly.type
_entity_poly.pdbx_seq_one_letter_code
_entity_poly.pdbx_strand_id
1 'polypeptide(L)'
;LGMSFTFCGWEASCDGNKHLKPGQQPHRGHGYTMYHGTHKVNAKAIITNGFQPSRGGTLGAGVYCSRDINKAKVYPSGCSDIDRVVFKLKVRVGKVKKIDQVGYALQITWHQNGYDTAWIPPLNGSLEEDCVWDPKRITIVGISHCTDGKTREELKKLVMEQESSRNKDARHTKGNCQICGKENEESHPFFTCWKCHKTICPFMNKHVCKKK
;
A
#
# COMPACT_ATOMS: atom_id res chain seq x y z
N LEU A 1 28.18 -27.76 6.61
CA LEU A 1 27.68 -27.32 5.29
C LEU A 1 26.26 -26.75 5.47
N GLY A 2 26.13 -25.43 5.60
CA GLY A 2 24.85 -24.78 5.82
C GLY A 2 24.00 -24.79 4.55
N MET A 3 22.84 -25.44 4.58
CA MET A 3 21.86 -25.40 3.48
C MET A 3 21.37 -23.95 3.29
N SER A 4 21.70 -23.37 2.14
CA SER A 4 21.12 -22.10 1.70
C SER A 4 19.66 -22.33 1.27
N PHE A 5 18.71 -21.88 2.09
CA PHE A 5 17.31 -21.80 1.68
C PHE A 5 17.12 -20.54 0.82
N THR A 6 16.85 -20.72 -0.47
CA THR A 6 16.34 -19.64 -1.32
C THR A 6 14.87 -19.42 -0.95
N PHE A 7 14.62 -18.44 -0.08
CA PHE A 7 13.28 -17.99 0.24
C PHE A 7 12.62 -17.39 -1.01
N CYS A 8 11.49 -17.95 -1.42
CA CYS A 8 10.65 -17.42 -2.49
C CYS A 8 9.20 -17.45 -1.98
N GLY A 9 8.76 -16.37 -1.34
CA GLY A 9 7.43 -16.25 -0.76
C GLY A 9 7.13 -14.82 -0.28
N TRP A 10 5.90 -14.59 0.14
CA TRP A 10 5.48 -13.41 0.90
C TRP A 10 5.22 -13.87 2.33
N GLU A 11 5.77 -13.17 3.32
CA GLU A 11 5.35 -13.27 4.72
C GLU A 11 4.39 -12.12 4.96
N ALA A 12 3.11 -12.42 5.18
CA ALA A 12 2.16 -11.42 5.63
C ALA A 12 1.87 -11.67 7.09
N SER A 13 2.44 -10.82 7.93
CA SER A 13 2.11 -10.78 9.33
C SER A 13 0.73 -10.13 9.50
N CYS A 14 -0.13 -10.84 10.20
CA CYS A 14 -1.53 -10.47 10.40
C CYS A 14 -1.67 -10.00 11.83
N ASP A 15 -1.20 -8.79 12.14
CA ASP A 15 -1.53 -8.19 13.43
C ASP A 15 -3.04 -7.92 13.48
N GLY A 16 -3.70 -8.44 14.53
CA GLY A 16 -5.11 -8.14 14.83
C GLY A 16 -5.38 -6.63 15.00
N ASN A 17 -4.32 -5.84 15.21
CA ASN A 17 -4.33 -4.38 15.12
C ASN A 17 -3.89 -3.92 13.72
N LYS A 18 -4.81 -3.98 12.74
CA LYS A 18 -4.57 -3.51 11.35
C LYS A 18 -4.46 -1.97 11.21
N HIS A 19 -4.59 -1.21 12.31
CA HIS A 19 -4.49 0.25 12.31
C HIS A 19 -3.33 0.69 13.21
N LEU A 20 -2.16 0.91 12.61
CA LEU A 20 -1.16 1.77 13.23
C LEU A 20 -1.69 3.20 13.23
N LYS A 21 -1.58 3.88 14.38
CA LYS A 21 -1.83 5.32 14.48
C LYS A 21 -0.78 6.09 13.66
N PRO A 22 -1.08 7.32 13.19
CA PRO A 22 -0.10 8.19 12.57
C PRO A 22 1.18 8.28 13.41
N GLY A 23 2.34 8.26 12.73
CA GLY A 23 3.65 8.36 13.36
C GLY A 23 4.22 7.06 13.97
N GLN A 24 3.44 5.99 14.11
CA GLN A 24 3.99 4.70 14.56
C GLN A 24 4.81 4.03 13.45
N GLN A 25 5.89 3.34 13.84
CA GLN A 25 6.76 2.65 12.89
C GLN A 25 6.02 1.49 12.20
N PRO A 26 6.05 1.41 10.86
CA PRO A 26 5.46 0.28 10.14
C PRO A 26 6.26 -1.00 10.37
N HIS A 27 5.55 -2.10 10.60
CA HIS A 27 6.10 -3.44 10.67
C HIS A 27 6.32 -3.99 9.25
N ARG A 28 7.43 -4.71 9.06
CA ARG A 28 7.82 -5.25 7.75
C ARG A 28 6.84 -6.32 7.29
N GLY A 29 6.47 -6.29 6.01
CA GLY A 29 5.57 -7.30 5.41
C GLY A 29 4.08 -7.07 5.65
N HIS A 30 3.69 -5.99 6.34
CA HIS A 30 2.28 -5.67 6.60
C HIS A 30 1.63 -4.83 5.50
N GLY A 31 0.29 -4.84 5.50
CA GLY A 31 -0.53 -3.91 4.73
C GLY A 31 -1.17 -2.86 5.65
N TYR A 32 -1.15 -1.59 5.26
CA TYR A 32 -1.73 -0.48 6.04
C TYR A 32 -2.76 0.32 5.25
N THR A 33 -3.74 0.88 5.96
CA THR A 33 -4.57 1.96 5.43
C THR A 33 -3.76 3.24 5.44
N MET A 34 -3.64 3.90 4.28
CA MET A 34 -2.93 5.16 4.10
C MET A 34 -3.72 6.09 3.18
N TYR A 35 -3.26 7.31 3.02
CA TYR A 35 -3.92 8.36 2.26
C TYR A 35 -2.94 9.05 1.31
N HIS A 36 -3.44 9.41 0.13
CA HIS A 36 -2.71 10.17 -0.87
C HIS A 36 -3.59 11.29 -1.42
N GLY A 37 -3.11 12.53 -1.29
CA GLY A 37 -3.74 13.71 -1.87
C GLY A 37 -3.27 13.92 -3.32
N THR A 38 -4.21 14.20 -4.21
CA THR A 38 -3.94 14.50 -5.62
C THR A 38 -4.94 15.52 -6.16
N HIS A 39 -4.63 16.11 -7.31
CA HIS A 39 -5.54 16.99 -8.02
C HIS A 39 -6.63 16.17 -8.74
N LYS A 40 -7.88 16.64 -8.76
CA LYS A 40 -9.00 15.92 -9.37
C LYS A 40 -8.78 15.55 -10.85
N VAL A 41 -8.04 16.39 -11.58
CA VAL A 41 -7.68 16.13 -12.99
C VAL A 41 -6.82 14.86 -13.16
N ASN A 42 -6.03 14.51 -12.15
CA ASN A 42 -5.20 13.30 -12.16
C ASN A 42 -5.96 12.08 -11.62
N ALA A 43 -7.00 12.30 -10.81
CA ALA A 43 -7.63 11.25 -10.03
C ALA A 43 -8.17 10.10 -10.89
N LYS A 44 -8.88 10.43 -11.99
CA LYS A 44 -9.40 9.43 -12.93
C LYS A 44 -8.27 8.60 -13.57
N ALA A 45 -7.21 9.26 -14.03
CA ALA A 45 -6.07 8.58 -14.64
C ALA A 45 -5.36 7.64 -13.65
N ILE A 46 -5.20 8.06 -12.39
CA ILE A 46 -4.59 7.24 -11.35
C ILE A 46 -5.46 6.01 -11.03
N ILE A 47 -6.79 6.16 -10.96
CA ILE A 47 -7.69 5.01 -10.75
C ILE A 47 -7.57 4.04 -11.91
N THR A 48 -7.66 4.52 -13.15
CA THR A 48 -7.69 3.65 -14.33
C THR A 48 -6.34 2.98 -14.61
N ASN A 49 -5.25 3.76 -14.55
CA ASN A 49 -3.93 3.31 -15.01
C ASN A 49 -2.97 2.93 -13.87
N GLY A 50 -3.37 3.19 -12.62
CA GLY A 50 -2.49 3.08 -11.46
C GLY A 50 -1.63 4.32 -11.23
N PHE A 51 -0.91 4.32 -10.11
CA PHE A 51 0.03 5.39 -9.78
C PHE A 51 1.26 5.36 -10.69
N GLN A 52 1.76 6.56 -10.99
CA GLN A 52 3.10 6.75 -11.56
C GLN A 52 4.00 7.32 -10.47
N PRO A 53 5.21 6.76 -10.24
CA PRO A 53 6.14 7.30 -9.27
C PRO A 53 6.53 8.74 -9.62
N SER A 54 6.69 9.59 -8.61
CA SER A 54 7.38 10.86 -8.80
C SER A 54 8.84 10.61 -9.18
N ARG A 55 9.47 11.59 -9.83
CA ARG A 55 10.91 11.54 -10.16
C ARG A 55 11.82 11.85 -8.96
N GLY A 56 11.26 12.33 -7.85
CA GLY A 56 12.01 12.78 -6.67
C GLY A 56 11.08 13.19 -5.52
N GLY A 57 11.64 13.91 -4.54
CA GLY A 57 10.97 14.34 -3.32
C GLY A 57 11.84 14.07 -2.09
N THR A 58 11.29 14.30 -0.89
CA THR A 58 12.00 14.16 0.39
C THR A 58 12.63 12.78 0.59
N LEU A 59 12.02 11.74 0.01
CA LEU A 59 12.44 10.34 0.10
C LEU A 59 12.85 9.80 -1.29
N GLY A 60 13.21 10.66 -2.24
CA GLY A 60 13.53 10.25 -3.61
C GLY A 60 12.29 9.87 -4.43
N ALA A 61 12.49 9.11 -5.51
CA ALA A 61 11.43 8.71 -6.43
C ALA A 61 10.51 7.64 -5.80
N GLY A 62 9.19 7.78 -6.02
CA GLY A 62 8.20 6.84 -5.52
C GLY A 62 6.80 7.44 -5.44
N VAL A 63 5.87 6.71 -4.81
CA VAL A 63 4.52 7.18 -4.52
C VAL A 63 4.42 7.53 -3.05
N TYR A 64 4.13 8.79 -2.76
CA TYR A 64 4.07 9.34 -1.41
C TYR A 64 2.68 9.13 -0.80
N CYS A 65 2.64 8.67 0.44
CA CYS A 65 1.40 8.49 1.18
C CYS A 65 1.65 8.68 2.68
N SER A 66 0.56 8.83 3.42
CA SER A 66 0.57 9.16 4.84
C SER A 66 -0.48 8.33 5.57
N ARG A 67 -0.21 7.92 6.81
CA ARG A 67 -1.24 7.37 7.69
C ARG A 67 -2.14 8.48 8.25
N ASP A 68 -1.66 9.72 8.28
CA ASP A 68 -2.47 10.90 8.59
C ASP A 68 -3.22 11.43 7.36
N ILE A 69 -4.56 11.39 7.41
CA ILE A 69 -5.42 11.94 6.37
C ILE A 69 -5.32 13.46 6.26
N ASN A 70 -5.10 14.18 7.36
CA ASN A 70 -5.00 15.64 7.35
C ASN A 70 -3.72 16.07 6.63
N LYS A 71 -2.64 15.30 6.75
CA LYS A 71 -1.45 15.50 5.89
C LYS A 71 -1.82 15.30 4.42
N ALA A 72 -2.53 14.24 4.06
CA ALA A 72 -2.88 14.02 2.66
C ALA A 72 -3.80 15.11 2.10
N LYS A 73 -4.68 15.72 2.92
CA LYS A 73 -5.59 16.81 2.51
C LYS A 73 -4.90 18.11 2.11
N VAL A 74 -3.65 18.34 2.56
CA VAL A 74 -2.90 19.55 2.17
C VAL A 74 -2.20 19.41 0.82
N TYR A 75 -2.28 18.23 0.17
CA TYR A 75 -1.68 17.99 -1.14
C TYR A 75 -2.71 17.87 -2.27
N PRO A 76 -2.38 18.35 -3.49
CA PRO A 76 -1.17 19.13 -3.79
C PRO A 76 -1.21 20.52 -3.13
N SER A 77 -0.05 21.03 -2.72
CA SER A 77 0.03 22.35 -2.06
C SER A 77 -0.36 23.47 -3.03
N GLY A 78 -0.96 24.54 -2.52
CA GLY A 78 -1.31 25.73 -3.30
C GLY A 78 -2.53 25.60 -4.22
N CYS A 79 -3.21 24.44 -4.27
CA CYS A 79 -4.48 24.31 -4.99
C CYS A 79 -5.69 24.58 -4.08
N SER A 80 -6.82 24.93 -4.69
CA SER A 80 -8.10 25.11 -3.98
C SER A 80 -8.62 23.78 -3.43
N ASP A 81 -9.31 23.82 -2.30
CA ASP A 81 -9.88 22.61 -1.67
C ASP A 81 -10.89 21.89 -2.59
N ILE A 82 -11.51 22.59 -3.54
CA ILE A 82 -12.42 22.01 -4.55
C ILE A 82 -11.71 21.21 -5.65
N ASP A 83 -10.40 21.37 -5.76
CA ASP A 83 -9.58 20.65 -6.71
C ASP A 83 -8.87 19.46 -6.09
N ARG A 84 -8.93 19.32 -4.76
CA ARG A 84 -8.28 18.22 -4.02
C ARG A 84 -9.15 16.98 -3.94
N VAL A 85 -8.50 15.85 -4.17
CA VAL A 85 -9.03 14.51 -3.93
C VAL A 85 -8.05 13.77 -3.03
N VAL A 86 -8.54 13.14 -1.97
CA VAL A 86 -7.75 12.24 -1.12
C VAL A 86 -8.25 10.82 -1.32
N PHE A 87 -7.36 9.97 -1.82
CA PHE A 87 -7.60 8.53 -1.92
C PHE A 87 -7.40 7.84 -0.57
N LYS A 88 -8.24 6.84 -0.30
CA LYS A 88 -7.99 5.80 0.70
C LYS A 88 -7.24 4.67 0.04
N LEU A 89 -6.12 4.28 0.63
CA LEU A 89 -5.21 3.28 0.08
C LEU A 89 -5.09 2.07 1.00
N LYS A 90 -4.88 0.90 0.41
CA LYS A 90 -4.28 -0.27 1.06
C LYS A 90 -2.86 -0.43 0.50
N VAL A 91 -1.85 -0.28 1.36
CA VAL A 91 -0.44 -0.22 0.96
C VAL A 91 0.32 -1.39 1.55
N ARG A 92 0.96 -2.21 0.71
CA ARG A 92 1.85 -3.32 1.12
C ARG A 92 3.30 -2.83 1.24
N VAL A 93 3.71 -2.42 2.44
CA VAL A 93 4.97 -1.70 2.67
C VAL A 93 6.25 -2.54 2.52
N GLY A 94 6.15 -3.88 2.56
CA GLY A 94 7.31 -4.76 2.35
C GLY A 94 8.46 -4.49 3.33
N LYS A 95 9.70 -4.44 2.82
CA LYS A 95 10.89 -4.08 3.61
C LYS A 95 11.00 -2.57 3.76
N VAL A 96 10.75 -2.06 4.98
CA VAL A 96 10.78 -0.62 5.26
C VAL A 96 12.16 -0.15 5.73
N LYS A 97 12.63 0.96 5.17
CA LYS A 97 13.76 1.75 5.68
C LYS A 97 13.24 2.95 6.46
N LYS A 98 13.52 3.00 7.76
CA LYS A 98 13.32 4.20 8.56
C LYS A 98 14.39 5.24 8.20
N ILE A 99 13.97 6.45 7.89
CA ILE A 99 14.81 7.61 7.60
C ILE A 99 14.77 8.55 8.80
N ASP A 100 15.57 8.24 9.81
CA ASP A 100 15.87 9.11 10.95
C ASP A 100 17.33 9.61 10.86
N GLN A 101 17.87 10.18 11.94
CA GLN A 101 19.26 10.67 11.97
C GLN A 101 20.27 9.61 11.51
N VAL A 102 20.03 8.33 11.81
CA VAL A 102 20.90 7.22 11.40
C VAL A 102 20.56 6.74 9.97
N GLY A 103 19.27 6.74 9.64
CA GLY A 103 18.77 6.29 8.33
C GLY A 103 19.03 7.26 7.17
N TYR A 104 19.38 8.52 7.47
CA TYR A 104 19.50 9.61 6.51
C TYR A 104 20.41 9.32 5.31
N ALA A 105 21.48 8.53 5.50
CA ALA A 105 22.40 8.15 4.43
C ALA A 105 21.70 7.42 3.25
N LEU A 106 20.54 6.80 3.48
CA LEU A 106 19.75 6.13 2.45
C LEU A 106 18.47 6.89 2.06
N GLN A 107 18.32 8.17 2.44
CA GLN A 107 17.08 8.94 2.29
C GLN A 107 16.47 8.87 0.88
N ILE A 108 17.29 8.91 -0.16
CA ILE A 108 16.83 8.87 -1.57
C ILE A 108 17.28 7.61 -2.32
N THR A 109 18.14 6.78 -1.72
CA THR A 109 18.75 5.59 -2.34
C THR A 109 18.27 4.27 -1.71
N TRP A 110 17.34 4.31 -0.76
CA TRP A 110 16.82 3.14 -0.06
C TRP A 110 16.29 2.04 -1.03
N HIS A 111 15.64 2.41 -2.14
CA HIS A 111 15.12 1.42 -3.08
C HIS A 111 16.24 0.65 -3.79
N GLN A 112 17.34 1.33 -4.13
CA GLN A 112 18.55 0.70 -4.69
C GLN A 112 19.23 -0.25 -3.68
N ASN A 113 18.97 -0.06 -2.40
CA ASN A 113 19.45 -0.90 -1.30
C ASN A 113 18.44 -2.01 -0.92
N GLY A 114 17.49 -2.30 -1.81
CA GLY A 114 16.54 -3.41 -1.68
C GLY A 114 15.43 -3.18 -0.66
N TYR A 115 15.09 -1.93 -0.35
CA TYR A 115 13.92 -1.57 0.44
C TYR A 115 12.72 -1.25 -0.46
N ASP A 116 11.52 -1.62 -0.02
CA ASP A 116 10.28 -1.41 -0.78
C ASP A 116 9.59 -0.09 -0.43
N THR A 117 9.86 0.43 0.76
CA THR A 117 9.28 1.67 1.27
C THR A 117 10.30 2.39 2.15
N ALA A 118 10.45 3.69 1.97
CA ALA A 118 11.07 4.56 2.97
C ALA A 118 9.99 5.19 3.84
N TRP A 119 10.29 5.34 5.12
CA TRP A 119 9.40 5.97 6.09
C TRP A 119 10.17 7.00 6.90
N ILE A 120 9.72 8.26 6.89
CA ILE A 120 10.21 9.31 7.78
C ILE A 120 9.28 9.40 9.00
N PRO A 121 9.80 9.26 10.24
CA PRO A 121 9.01 9.47 11.43
C PRO A 121 8.65 10.95 11.60
N PRO A 122 7.65 11.28 12.45
CA PRO A 122 7.40 12.66 12.84
C PRO A 122 8.65 13.26 13.50
N LEU A 123 9.13 14.40 12.99
CA LEU A 123 10.29 15.13 13.51
C LEU A 123 9.90 16.58 13.79
N ASN A 124 10.04 17.04 15.03
CA ASN A 124 9.85 18.45 15.42
C ASN A 124 8.55 19.08 14.88
N GLY A 125 7.41 18.42 15.09
CA GLY A 125 6.09 18.92 14.64
C GLY A 125 5.73 18.60 13.18
N SER A 126 6.64 18.01 12.39
CA SER A 126 6.30 17.47 11.08
C SER A 126 5.55 16.13 11.20
N LEU A 127 4.64 15.88 10.26
CA LEU A 127 3.90 14.61 10.16
C LEU A 127 4.70 13.58 9.35
N GLU A 128 4.52 12.30 9.69
CA GLU A 128 5.17 11.18 9.01
C GLU A 128 4.94 11.18 7.50
N GLU A 129 5.81 10.49 6.78
CA GLU A 129 5.62 10.21 5.36
C GLU A 129 6.14 8.83 4.99
N ASP A 130 5.40 8.12 4.16
CA ASP A 130 5.83 6.90 3.51
C ASP A 130 6.03 7.16 2.01
N CYS A 131 7.13 6.66 1.44
CA CYS A 131 7.39 6.67 0.00
C CYS A 131 7.59 5.24 -0.48
N VAL A 132 6.68 4.78 -1.34
CA VAL A 132 6.63 3.41 -1.85
C VAL A 132 7.23 3.36 -3.26
N TRP A 133 8.16 2.44 -3.50
CA TRP A 133 8.90 2.40 -4.77
C TRP A 133 8.04 1.88 -5.92
N ASP A 134 7.40 0.72 -5.73
CA ASP A 134 6.58 0.06 -6.75
C ASP A 134 5.08 0.38 -6.56
N PRO A 135 4.44 1.12 -7.48
CA PRO A 135 3.01 1.40 -7.47
C PRO A 135 2.11 0.18 -7.32
N LYS A 136 2.54 -1.01 -7.79
CA LYS A 136 1.76 -2.25 -7.69
C LYS A 136 1.52 -2.70 -6.25
N ARG A 137 2.25 -2.14 -5.29
CA ARG A 137 2.06 -2.35 -3.84
C ARG A 137 0.92 -1.53 -3.25
N ILE A 138 0.35 -0.61 -4.04
CA ILE A 138 -0.72 0.30 -3.61
C ILE A 138 -2.02 -0.09 -4.29
N THR A 139 -3.09 -0.15 -3.51
CA THR A 139 -4.44 -0.36 -4.01
C THR A 139 -5.33 0.78 -3.54
N ILE A 140 -5.99 1.46 -4.47
CA ILE A 140 -7.04 2.43 -4.13
C ILE A 140 -8.27 1.64 -3.74
N VAL A 141 -8.79 1.94 -2.54
CA VAL A 141 -9.96 1.28 -1.95
C VAL A 141 -11.10 2.27 -1.65
N GLY A 142 -10.94 3.54 -2.05
CA GLY A 142 -12.00 4.53 -1.93
C GLY A 142 -11.54 5.98 -2.01
N ILE A 143 -12.52 6.89 -1.90
CA ILE A 143 -12.32 8.34 -1.85
C ILE A 143 -12.60 8.83 -0.42
N SER A 144 -11.55 9.25 0.29
CA SER A 144 -11.64 9.72 1.67
C SER A 144 -12.04 11.19 1.78
N HIS A 145 -11.67 12.02 0.82
CA HIS A 145 -12.04 13.44 0.80
C HIS A 145 -12.11 13.96 -0.64
N CYS A 146 -13.16 14.71 -0.94
CA CYS A 146 -13.34 15.51 -2.16
C CYS A 146 -14.57 16.39 -1.90
N THR A 147 -14.44 17.70 -2.01
CA THR A 147 -15.52 18.66 -1.74
C THR A 147 -16.42 18.87 -2.96
N ASP A 148 -15.90 18.63 -4.18
CA ASP A 148 -16.69 18.56 -5.40
C ASP A 148 -17.53 17.27 -5.43
N GLY A 149 -18.82 17.41 -5.13
CA GLY A 149 -19.75 16.29 -5.04
C GLY A 149 -19.89 15.48 -6.33
N LYS A 150 -19.86 16.16 -7.49
CA LYS A 150 -19.97 15.48 -8.79
C LYS A 150 -18.74 14.62 -9.04
N THR A 151 -17.56 15.22 -8.91
CA THR A 151 -16.28 14.51 -9.04
C THR A 151 -16.19 13.33 -8.05
N ARG A 152 -16.62 13.52 -6.80
CA ARG A 152 -16.59 12.47 -5.78
C ARG A 152 -17.39 11.24 -6.18
N GLU A 153 -18.62 11.44 -6.66
CA GLU A 153 -19.49 10.32 -7.05
C GLU A 153 -18.99 9.61 -8.32
N GLU A 154 -18.49 10.35 -9.30
CA GLU A 154 -17.85 9.76 -10.49
C GLU A 154 -16.64 8.88 -10.13
N LEU A 155 -15.75 9.38 -9.26
CA LEU A 155 -14.56 8.62 -8.85
C LEU A 155 -14.90 7.39 -8.00
N LYS A 156 -15.91 7.47 -7.12
CA LYS A 156 -16.36 6.30 -6.34
C LYS A 156 -16.84 5.17 -7.24
N LYS A 157 -17.64 5.47 -8.26
CA LYS A 157 -18.13 4.48 -9.23
C LYS A 157 -16.97 3.78 -9.93
N LEU A 158 -15.98 4.55 -10.41
CA LEU A 158 -14.79 4.00 -11.05
C LEU A 158 -13.98 3.06 -10.14
N VAL A 159 -13.85 3.38 -8.84
CA VAL A 159 -13.18 2.50 -7.88
C VAL A 159 -13.95 1.18 -7.71
N MET A 160 -15.28 1.25 -7.56
CA MET A 160 -16.14 0.06 -7.41
C MET A 160 -16.11 -0.85 -8.66
N GLU A 161 -16.08 -0.26 -9.85
CA GLU A 161 -15.98 -1.00 -11.12
C GLU A 161 -14.63 -1.73 -11.26
N GLN A 162 -13.53 -1.09 -10.83
CA GLN A 162 -12.21 -1.72 -10.81
C GLN A 162 -12.12 -2.87 -9.80
N GLU A 163 -12.68 -2.70 -8.60
CA GLU A 163 -12.72 -3.76 -7.59
C GLU A 163 -13.52 -4.97 -8.09
N SER A 164 -14.67 -4.73 -8.72
CA SER A 164 -15.51 -5.77 -9.31
C SER A 164 -14.78 -6.53 -10.42
N SER A 165 -14.01 -5.83 -11.25
CA SER A 165 -13.20 -6.45 -12.31
C SER A 165 -12.04 -7.28 -11.74
N ARG A 166 -11.33 -6.79 -10.72
CA ARG A 166 -10.27 -7.54 -10.04
C ARG A 166 -10.80 -8.77 -9.29
N ASN A 167 -12.01 -8.71 -8.77
CA ASN A 167 -12.65 -9.82 -8.06
C ASN A 167 -13.17 -10.93 -8.98
N LYS A 168 -13.35 -10.68 -10.29
CA LYS A 168 -13.70 -11.75 -11.25
C LYS A 168 -12.58 -12.77 -11.43
N ASP A 169 -11.32 -12.33 -11.32
CA ASP A 169 -10.14 -13.19 -11.51
C ASP A 169 -9.66 -13.86 -10.21
N ALA A 170 -10.14 -13.40 -9.06
CA ALA A 170 -9.75 -13.90 -7.75
C ALA A 170 -10.86 -14.75 -7.12
N ARG A 171 -10.59 -16.05 -6.94
CA ARG A 171 -11.46 -16.95 -6.17
C ARG A 171 -11.48 -16.47 -4.72
N HIS A 172 -12.58 -15.91 -4.25
CA HIS A 172 -12.73 -15.41 -2.88
C HIS A 172 -13.54 -16.41 -2.05
N THR A 173 -13.15 -16.62 -0.78
CA THR A 173 -13.99 -17.33 0.20
C THR A 173 -14.47 -16.34 1.25
N LYS A 174 -15.79 -16.27 1.45
CA LYS A 174 -16.42 -15.66 2.63
C LYS A 174 -16.58 -16.76 3.68
N GLY A 175 -16.20 -16.52 4.93
CA GLY A 175 -16.17 -17.54 5.99
C GLY A 175 -14.80 -18.20 6.16
N ASN A 176 -14.77 -19.45 6.63
CA ASN A 176 -13.54 -20.13 7.03
C ASN A 176 -12.65 -20.44 5.82
N CYS A 177 -11.51 -19.77 5.72
CA CYS A 177 -10.62 -19.92 4.58
C CYS A 177 -9.88 -21.27 4.63
N GLN A 178 -10.07 -22.11 3.60
CA GLN A 178 -9.47 -23.46 3.55
C GLN A 178 -7.94 -23.47 3.41
N ILE A 179 -7.30 -22.33 3.07
CA ILE A 179 -5.85 -22.24 2.91
C ILE A 179 -5.15 -21.67 4.14
N CYS A 180 -5.70 -20.63 4.77
CA CYS A 180 -5.09 -20.03 5.97
C CYS A 180 -5.77 -20.42 7.28
N GLY A 181 -6.94 -21.07 7.24
CA GLY A 181 -7.71 -21.51 8.40
C GLY A 181 -8.32 -20.38 9.24
N LYS A 182 -8.31 -19.14 8.74
CA LYS A 182 -8.85 -17.98 9.48
C LYS A 182 -10.31 -17.73 9.14
N GLU A 183 -11.13 -17.52 10.16
CA GLU A 183 -12.45 -16.92 10.05
C GLU A 183 -12.28 -15.42 9.86
N ASN A 184 -12.67 -14.92 8.69
CA ASN A 184 -12.52 -13.50 8.36
C ASN A 184 -13.90 -12.88 8.09
N GLU A 185 -14.20 -11.77 8.75
CA GLU A 185 -15.38 -10.92 8.46
C GLU A 185 -15.33 -10.32 7.03
N GLU A 186 -14.12 -10.16 6.47
CA GLU A 186 -13.88 -9.61 5.14
C GLU A 186 -13.33 -10.66 4.16
N SER A 187 -13.87 -10.70 2.94
CA SER A 187 -13.40 -11.57 1.85
C SER A 187 -11.97 -11.23 1.46
N HIS A 188 -11.14 -12.24 1.17
CA HIS A 188 -9.77 -12.02 0.74
C HIS A 188 -9.38 -12.84 -0.50
N PRO A 189 -8.47 -12.30 -1.33
CA PRO A 189 -8.07 -12.93 -2.58
C PRO A 189 -7.10 -14.08 -2.34
N PHE A 190 -7.16 -15.09 -3.21
CA PHE A 190 -6.09 -16.07 -3.38
C PHE A 190 -5.17 -15.68 -4.53
N PHE A 191 -3.89 -16.02 -4.38
CA PHE A 191 -2.88 -15.78 -5.40
C PHE A 191 -2.28 -17.11 -5.86
N THR A 192 -1.62 -17.09 -7.02
CA THR A 192 -0.86 -18.23 -7.52
C THR A 192 0.62 -18.01 -7.22
N CYS A 193 1.27 -18.99 -6.58
CA CYS A 193 2.73 -18.95 -6.41
C CYS A 193 3.38 -18.95 -7.79
N TRP A 194 4.20 -17.95 -8.10
CA TRP A 194 4.86 -17.83 -9.40
C TRP A 194 5.82 -18.98 -9.73
N LYS A 195 6.26 -19.76 -8.72
CA LYS A 195 7.26 -20.83 -8.87
C LYS A 195 6.64 -22.21 -8.96
N CYS A 196 5.75 -22.54 -8.02
CA CYS A 196 5.14 -23.86 -7.96
C CYS A 196 3.69 -23.88 -8.44
N HIS A 197 3.14 -22.74 -8.86
CA HIS A 197 1.77 -22.57 -9.31
C HIS A 197 0.68 -22.99 -8.32
N LYS A 198 1.05 -23.23 -7.05
CA LYS A 198 0.06 -23.51 -5.99
C LYS A 198 -0.70 -22.25 -5.62
N THR A 199 -1.99 -22.42 -5.34
CA THR A 199 -2.81 -21.39 -4.73
C THR A 199 -2.31 -21.09 -3.32
N ILE A 200 -2.11 -19.80 -3.01
CA ILE A 200 -1.65 -19.29 -1.73
C ILE A 200 -2.62 -18.25 -1.21
N CYS A 201 -2.79 -18.22 0.12
CA CYS A 201 -3.56 -17.19 0.79
C CYS A 201 -2.59 -16.16 1.38
N PRO A 202 -2.83 -14.85 1.19
CA PRO A 202 -1.99 -13.81 1.78
C PRO A 202 -1.97 -13.86 3.31
N PHE A 203 -2.95 -14.50 3.96
CA PHE A 203 -3.02 -14.62 5.42
C PHE A 203 -2.46 -15.94 5.97
N MET A 204 -1.85 -16.78 5.13
CA MET A 204 -1.21 -18.01 5.60
C MET A 204 0.12 -17.70 6.31
N ASN A 205 0.45 -18.45 7.36
CA ASN A 205 1.67 -18.20 8.15
C ASN A 205 2.96 -18.30 7.31
N LYS A 206 3.00 -19.24 6.35
CA LYS A 206 4.12 -19.39 5.40
C LYS A 206 3.74 -20.21 4.18
N HIS A 207 4.26 -19.84 3.02
CA HIS A 207 4.30 -20.71 1.84
C HIS A 207 5.74 -21.13 1.56
N VAL A 208 5.98 -22.44 1.41
CA VAL A 208 7.29 -22.98 1.04
C VAL A 208 7.14 -23.80 -0.25
N CYS A 209 7.82 -23.36 -1.31
CA CYS A 209 7.95 -24.14 -2.53
C CYS A 209 8.79 -25.39 -2.26
N LYS A 210 8.19 -26.57 -2.35
CA LYS A 210 8.97 -27.82 -2.43
C LYS A 210 9.76 -27.78 -3.73
N LYS A 211 11.07 -28.07 -3.68
CA LYS A 211 11.85 -28.32 -4.91
C LYS A 211 11.23 -29.54 -5.61
N LYS A 212 11.06 -29.45 -6.94
CA LYS A 212 10.99 -30.66 -7.76
C LYS A 212 12.36 -31.33 -7.72
#